data_AF-F3NQ97-F1
#
_entry.id   AF-F3NQ97-F1
#
_cell.length_a   1.000
_cell.length_b   1.000
_cell.length_c   1.000
_cell.angle_alpha   90.00
_cell.angle_beta   90.00
_cell.angle_gamma   90.00
#
_symmetry.space_group_name_H-M   'P 1'
#
loop_
_entity.id
_entity.type
_entity.pdbx_description
1 polymer ?
#
loop_
_entity_poly.entity_id
_entity_poly.type
_entity_poly.pdbx_seq_one_letter_code
_entity_poly.pdbx_strand_id
1 'polypeptide(L)'
;MTTSAPITPLTPTQQRVAQHLVDGLGPQEIATRTGLSATTVRQYVRDIRESLHCPPRCKPPVIVHFLCNARQVAPPTTDRPMPELSPEQQLLLRAVAEHSNPSDIAAVAKIAPADVRAAHDELLDKTGAANTTQLVVWAHAWGLLGARRATTMESGASQ
;
A
#
# COMPACT_ATOMS: atom_id res chain seq x y z
N MET A 1 -15.01 -3.99 17.84
CA MET A 1 -14.35 -4.90 16.87
C MET A 1 -15.09 -4.75 15.55
N THR A 2 -14.58 -3.96 14.62
CA THR A 2 -15.16 -3.88 13.26
C THR A 2 -14.61 -5.05 12.46
N THR A 3 -15.39 -6.13 12.38
CA THR A 3 -15.16 -7.18 11.39
C THR A 3 -15.19 -6.52 10.01
N SER A 4 -14.01 -6.36 9.40
CA SER A 4 -13.91 -5.90 8.02
C SER A 4 -14.71 -6.87 7.16
N ALA A 5 -15.67 -6.36 6.37
CA ALA A 5 -16.42 -7.18 5.45
C ALA A 5 -15.45 -8.00 4.57
N PRO A 6 -15.77 -9.26 4.25
CA PRO A 6 -14.93 -10.07 3.37
C PRO A 6 -14.77 -9.34 2.03
N ILE A 7 -13.52 -9.19 1.60
CA ILE A 7 -13.19 -8.65 0.28
C ILE A 7 -13.79 -9.55 -0.81
N THR A 8 -14.13 -8.97 -1.96
CA THR A 8 -14.49 -9.76 -3.14
C THR A 8 -13.19 -10.19 -3.83
N PRO A 9 -12.94 -11.50 -4.04
CA PRO A 9 -11.74 -11.95 -4.75
C PRO A 9 -11.67 -11.37 -6.16
N LEU A 10 -10.50 -10.89 -6.56
CA LEU A 10 -10.30 -10.34 -7.90
C LEU A 10 -10.37 -11.44 -8.96
N THR A 11 -10.96 -11.11 -10.11
CA THR A 11 -10.87 -11.97 -11.31
C THR A 11 -9.41 -12.08 -11.80
N PRO A 12 -9.04 -13.12 -12.57
CA PRO A 12 -7.68 -13.27 -13.09
C PRO A 12 -7.17 -12.05 -13.87
N THR A 13 -8.04 -11.39 -14.64
CA THR A 13 -7.69 -10.16 -15.38
C THR A 13 -7.45 -8.99 -14.44
N GLN A 14 -8.30 -8.81 -13.42
CA GLN A 14 -8.10 -7.79 -12.40
C GLN A 14 -6.82 -8.04 -11.59
N GLN A 15 -6.48 -9.29 -11.28
CA GLN A 15 -5.21 -9.63 -10.62
C GLN A 15 -3.99 -9.24 -11.47
N ARG A 16 -4.03 -9.46 -12.79
CA ARG A 16 -2.93 -9.02 -13.68
C ARG A 16 -2.77 -7.50 -13.70
N VAL A 17 -3.89 -6.77 -13.79
CA VAL A 17 -3.87 -5.30 -13.70
C VAL A 17 -3.37 -4.84 -12.33
N ALA A 18 -3.83 -5.49 -11.25
CA ALA A 18 -3.40 -5.21 -9.89
C ALA A 18 -1.90 -5.43 -9.69
N GLN A 19 -1.35 -6.51 -10.25
CA GLN A 19 0.09 -6.77 -10.20
C GLN A 19 0.87 -5.63 -10.87
N HIS A 20 0.42 -5.15 -12.03
CA HIS A 20 1.08 -4.00 -12.67
C HIS A 20 0.99 -2.69 -11.88
N LEU A 21 -0.07 -2.47 -11.09
CA LEU A 21 -0.14 -1.33 -10.17
C LEU A 21 0.92 -1.45 -9.06
N VAL A 22 1.14 -2.66 -8.55
CA VAL A 22 2.20 -2.95 -7.56
C VAL A 22 3.59 -2.77 -8.18
N ASP A 23 3.75 -3.11 -9.46
CA ASP A 23 4.98 -2.87 -10.22
C ASP A 23 5.22 -1.36 -10.51
N GLY A 24 4.33 -0.48 -10.04
CA GLY A 24 4.45 0.97 -10.14
C GLY A 24 3.94 1.56 -11.46
N LEU A 25 3.22 0.78 -12.29
CA LEU A 25 2.71 1.25 -13.57
C LEU A 25 1.40 2.01 -13.42
N GLY A 26 1.27 3.10 -14.16
CA GLY A 26 0.03 3.84 -14.33
C GLY A 26 -0.88 3.24 -15.41
N PRO A 27 -2.14 3.69 -15.51
CA PRO A 27 -3.11 3.12 -16.44
C PRO A 27 -2.69 3.13 -17.92
N GLN A 28 -1.89 4.13 -18.34
CA GLN A 28 -1.40 4.24 -19.71
C GLN A 28 -0.28 3.23 -20.00
N GLU A 29 0.67 3.04 -19.08
CA GLU A 29 1.71 2.03 -19.25
C GLU A 29 1.12 0.62 -19.21
N ILE A 30 0.13 0.38 -18.33
CA ILE A 30 -0.59 -0.89 -18.27
C ILE A 30 -1.32 -1.16 -19.58
N ALA A 31 -2.05 -0.17 -20.12
CA ALA A 31 -2.73 -0.29 -21.41
C ALA A 31 -1.75 -0.71 -22.51
N THR A 32 -0.59 -0.04 -22.56
CA THR A 32 0.48 -0.34 -23.53
C THR A 32 1.01 -1.76 -23.37
N ARG A 33 1.30 -2.21 -22.14
CA ARG A 33 1.84 -3.56 -21.88
C ARG A 33 0.85 -4.69 -22.11
N THR A 34 -0.43 -4.43 -21.89
CA THR A 34 -1.49 -5.45 -21.94
C THR A 34 -2.25 -5.46 -23.26
N GLY A 35 -2.05 -4.47 -24.13
CA GLY A 35 -2.83 -4.29 -25.36
C GLY A 35 -4.28 -3.85 -25.10
N LEU A 36 -4.62 -3.48 -23.86
CA LEU A 36 -5.94 -2.99 -23.48
C LEU A 36 -6.07 -1.49 -23.73
N SER A 37 -7.30 -0.99 -23.85
CA SER A 37 -7.51 0.46 -23.87
C SER A 37 -7.27 1.07 -22.48
N ALA A 38 -6.77 2.30 -22.44
CA ALA A 38 -6.61 3.04 -21.17
C ALA A 38 -7.94 3.20 -20.41
N THR A 39 -9.07 3.29 -21.12
CA THR A 39 -10.41 3.33 -20.53
C THR A 39 -10.75 2.01 -19.84
N THR A 40 -10.47 0.88 -20.49
CA THR A 40 -10.66 -0.46 -19.90
C THR A 40 -9.80 -0.64 -18.65
N VAL A 41 -8.53 -0.23 -18.68
CA VAL A 41 -7.66 -0.30 -17.51
C VAL A 41 -8.21 0.54 -16.36
N ARG A 42 -8.67 1.77 -16.61
CA ARG A 42 -9.30 2.61 -15.58
C ARG A 42 -10.56 1.96 -15.00
N GLN A 43 -11.36 1.27 -15.81
CA GLN A 43 -12.52 0.52 -15.32
C GLN A 43 -12.07 -0.62 -14.40
N TYR A 44 -11.06 -1.41 -14.79
CA TYR A 44 -10.53 -2.45 -13.90
C TYR A 44 -9.97 -1.88 -12.58
N VAL A 45 -9.25 -0.75 -12.63
CA VAL A 45 -8.77 -0.07 -11.41
C VAL A 45 -9.95 0.34 -10.52
N ARG A 46 -11.05 0.79 -11.11
CA ARG A 46 -12.29 1.10 -10.37
C ARG A 46 -12.88 -0.16 -9.72
N ASP A 47 -13.05 -1.24 -10.49
CA ASP A 47 -13.64 -2.49 -9.99
C ASP A 47 -12.80 -3.11 -8.86
N ILE A 48 -11.47 -3.02 -8.98
CA ILE A 48 -10.51 -3.45 -7.95
C ILE A 48 -10.75 -2.66 -6.65
N ARG A 49 -10.91 -1.34 -6.74
CA ARG A 49 -11.17 -0.52 -5.54
C ARG A 49 -12.48 -0.89 -4.87
N GLU A 50 -13.53 -1.13 -5.66
CA GLU A 50 -14.84 -1.56 -5.15
C GLU A 50 -14.71 -2.92 -4.45
N SER A 51 -13.99 -3.87 -5.05
CA SER A 51 -13.77 -5.21 -4.52
C SER A 51 -12.93 -5.24 -3.23
N LEU A 52 -11.99 -4.32 -3.09
CA LEU A 52 -11.16 -4.13 -1.89
C LEU A 52 -11.81 -3.24 -0.83
N HIS A 53 -12.98 -2.66 -1.11
CA HIS A 53 -13.64 -1.65 -0.27
C HIS A 53 -12.72 -0.45 0.07
N CYS A 54 -11.87 -0.05 -0.89
CA CYS A 54 -10.99 1.11 -0.72
C CYS A 54 -11.81 2.40 -0.52
N PRO A 55 -11.30 3.39 0.25
CA PRO A 55 -11.94 4.69 0.38
C PRO A 55 -12.21 5.33 -0.99
N PRO A 56 -13.33 6.07 -1.16
CA PRO A 56 -13.66 6.70 -2.44
C PRO A 56 -12.56 7.67 -2.87
N ARG A 57 -12.22 7.65 -4.17
CA ARG A 57 -11.17 8.49 -4.78
C ARG A 57 -9.78 8.44 -4.13
N CYS A 58 -9.47 7.42 -3.32
CA CYS A 58 -8.12 7.16 -2.82
C CYS A 58 -7.04 7.15 -3.93
N LYS A 59 -5.82 7.56 -3.60
CA LYS A 59 -4.67 7.63 -4.51
C LYS A 59 -4.08 6.23 -4.74
N PRO A 60 -3.30 6.02 -5.82
CA PRO A 60 -2.63 4.75 -6.11
C PRO A 60 -1.91 4.05 -4.94
N PRO A 61 -1.11 4.72 -4.08
CA PRO A 61 -0.45 4.06 -2.94
C PRO A 61 -1.43 3.36 -2.00
N VAL A 62 -2.63 3.93 -1.80
CA VAL A 62 -3.66 3.31 -0.95
C VAL A 62 -4.21 2.05 -1.60
N ILE A 63 -4.44 2.06 -2.91
CA ILE A 63 -4.92 0.86 -3.63
C ILE A 63 -3.88 -0.27 -3.50
N VAL A 64 -2.60 0.06 -3.70
CA VAL A 64 -1.49 -0.90 -3.59
C VAL A 64 -1.37 -1.43 -2.17
N HIS A 65 -1.47 -0.58 -1.15
CA HIS A 65 -1.48 -1.01 0.24
C HIS A 65 -2.58 -2.04 0.51
N PHE A 66 -3.81 -1.77 0.06
CA PHE A 66 -4.95 -2.69 0.23
C PHE A 66 -4.76 -4.00 -0.55
N LEU A 67 -4.24 -3.95 -1.78
CA LEU A 67 -3.94 -5.15 -2.59
C LEU A 67 -2.97 -6.09 -1.87
N CYS A 68 -1.86 -5.54 -1.36
CA CYS A 68 -0.85 -6.31 -0.65
C CYS A 68 -1.40 -6.83 0.69
N ASN A 69 -2.09 -6.01 1.47
CA ASN A 69 -2.67 -6.41 2.75
C ASN A 69 -3.74 -7.50 2.60
N ALA A 70 -4.55 -7.42 1.54
CA ALA A 70 -5.56 -8.40 1.18
C ALA A 70 -5.01 -9.67 0.51
N ARG A 71 -3.70 -9.73 0.23
CA ARG A 71 -3.02 -10.81 -0.50
C ARG A 71 -3.70 -11.17 -1.83
N GLN A 72 -4.20 -10.15 -2.55
CA GLN A 72 -4.81 -10.30 -3.88
C GLN A 72 -3.76 -10.28 -5.01
N VAL A 73 -2.51 -10.06 -4.66
CA VAL A 73 -1.33 -10.00 -5.55
C VAL A 73 -0.18 -10.78 -4.91
N ALA A 74 0.83 -11.10 -5.70
CA ALA A 74 2.04 -11.69 -5.15
C ALA A 74 2.68 -10.72 -4.15
N PRO A 75 3.19 -11.19 -2.99
CA PRO A 75 3.91 -10.35 -2.07
C PRO A 75 5.11 -9.71 -2.78
N PRO A 76 5.28 -8.38 -2.67
CA PRO A 76 6.43 -7.73 -3.28
C PRO A 76 7.72 -8.19 -2.59
N THR A 77 8.78 -8.35 -3.37
CA THR A 77 10.12 -8.67 -2.90
C THR A 77 11.07 -7.54 -3.24
N THR A 78 12.11 -7.36 -2.43
CA THR A 78 13.17 -6.39 -2.70
C THR A 78 14.49 -6.88 -2.13
N ASP A 79 15.57 -6.67 -2.87
CA ASP A 79 16.95 -6.91 -2.39
C ASP A 79 17.50 -5.71 -1.62
N ARG A 80 16.75 -4.60 -1.55
CA ARG A 80 17.16 -3.38 -0.84
C ARG A 80 17.16 -3.64 0.67
N PRO A 81 18.22 -3.26 1.41
CA PRO A 81 18.24 -3.38 2.86
C PRO A 81 17.10 -2.57 3.49
N MET A 82 16.52 -3.11 4.56
CA MET A 82 15.48 -2.43 5.32
C MET A 82 16.04 -1.16 5.97
N PRO A 83 15.44 0.02 5.75
CA PRO A 83 15.88 1.26 6.38
C PRO A 83 15.51 1.28 7.86
N GLU A 84 16.36 1.91 8.68
CA GLU A 84 16.07 2.16 10.09
C GLU A 84 15.11 3.35 10.24
N LEU A 85 13.81 3.10 10.40
CA LEU A 85 12.80 4.15 10.55
C LEU A 85 12.48 4.41 12.04
N SER A 86 12.42 5.69 12.43
CA SER A 86 11.95 6.08 13.75
C SER A 86 10.46 5.73 13.94
N PRO A 87 9.95 5.68 15.18
CA PRO A 87 8.52 5.46 15.44
C PRO A 87 7.61 6.45 14.71
N GLU A 88 8.01 7.71 14.62
CA GLU A 88 7.28 8.78 13.92
C GLU A 88 7.28 8.54 12.41
N GLN A 89 8.42 8.15 11.84
CA GLN A 89 8.54 7.78 10.43
C GLN A 89 7.69 6.55 10.08
N GLN A 90 7.59 5.57 10.99
CA GLN A 90 6.71 4.42 10.82
C GLN A 90 5.22 4.79 10.89
N LEU A 91 4.84 5.74 11.75
CA LEU A 91 3.48 6.28 11.79
C LEU A 91 3.15 7.01 10.49
N LEU A 92 4.06 7.85 9.99
CA LEU A 92 3.87 8.53 8.72
C LEU A 92 3.77 7.54 7.56
N LEU A 93 4.62 6.50 7.52
CA LEU A 93 4.58 5.44 6.53
C LEU A 93 3.20 4.74 6.47
N ARG A 94 2.63 4.43 7.64
CA ARG A 94 1.26 3.86 7.72
C ARG A 94 0.22 4.86 7.25
N ALA A 95 0.33 6.11 7.69
CA ALA A 95 -0.61 7.16 7.34
C ALA A 95 -0.69 7.40 5.82
N VAL A 96 0.44 7.46 5.12
CA VAL A 96 0.48 7.63 3.66
C VAL A 96 0.03 6.38 2.88
N ALA A 97 0.12 5.20 3.50
CA ALA A 97 -0.36 3.95 2.93
C ALA A 97 -1.88 3.79 3.06
N GLU A 98 -2.47 4.31 4.13
CA GLU A 98 -3.90 4.13 4.44
C GLU A 98 -4.76 5.31 4.00
N HIS A 99 -4.19 6.53 3.93
CA HIS A 99 -4.93 7.77 3.69
C HIS A 99 -4.43 8.53 2.47
N SER A 100 -5.36 9.21 1.78
CA SER A 100 -5.06 10.04 0.59
C SER A 100 -5.10 11.55 0.85
N ASN A 101 -5.82 11.94 1.89
CA ASN A 101 -6.05 13.32 2.30
C ASN A 101 -4.92 13.79 3.23
N PRO A 102 -4.24 14.91 2.95
CA PRO A 102 -3.17 15.43 3.79
C PRO A 102 -3.56 15.65 5.26
N SER A 103 -4.80 16.08 5.53
CA SER A 103 -5.25 16.31 6.90
C SER A 103 -5.38 15.01 7.70
N ASP A 104 -5.89 13.95 7.08
CA ASP A 104 -5.99 12.63 7.72
C ASP A 104 -4.59 12.03 7.92
N ILE A 105 -3.69 12.21 6.94
CA ILE A 105 -2.29 11.80 7.06
C ILE A 105 -1.63 12.48 8.26
N ALA A 106 -1.78 13.81 8.39
CA ALA A 106 -1.21 14.57 9.51
C ALA A 106 -1.71 14.05 10.86
N ALA A 107 -3.03 13.85 10.97
CA ALA A 107 -3.68 13.39 12.19
C ALA A 107 -3.18 12.00 12.62
N VAL A 108 -3.12 11.05 11.68
CA VAL A 108 -2.68 9.67 11.96
C VAL A 108 -1.17 9.60 12.21
N ALA A 109 -0.37 10.38 11.47
CA ALA A 109 1.07 10.49 11.66
C ALA A 109 1.47 11.27 12.93
N LYS A 110 0.50 11.94 13.57
CA LYS A 110 0.71 12.78 14.77
C LYS A 110 1.72 13.91 14.56
N ILE A 111 1.69 14.53 13.38
CA ILE A 111 2.52 15.67 13.02
C ILE A 111 1.67 16.88 12.64
N ALA A 112 2.24 18.08 12.68
CA ALA A 112 1.51 19.26 12.21
C ALA A 112 1.25 19.15 10.70
N PRO A 113 0.09 19.60 10.18
CA PRO A 113 -0.21 19.57 8.75
C PRO A 113 0.84 20.27 7.87
N ALA A 114 1.49 21.31 8.42
CA ALA A 114 2.57 22.04 7.73
C ALA A 114 3.82 21.19 7.52
N ASP A 115 4.08 20.21 8.39
CA ASP A 115 5.30 19.40 8.38
C ASP A 115 5.16 18.12 7.54
N VAL A 116 3.93 17.73 7.16
CA VAL A 116 3.65 16.49 6.41
C VAL A 116 4.48 16.39 5.15
N ARG A 117 4.63 17.50 4.40
CA ARG A 117 5.38 17.49 3.15
C ARG A 117 6.86 17.21 3.41
N ALA A 118 7.49 17.96 4.30
CA ALA A 118 8.91 17.80 4.60
C ALA A 118 9.21 16.41 5.18
N ALA A 119 8.37 15.92 6.10
CA ALA A 119 8.53 14.59 6.68
C ALA A 119 8.33 13.46 5.65
N HIS A 120 7.41 13.63 4.70
CA HIS A 120 7.22 12.66 3.62
C HIS A 120 8.38 12.66 2.64
N ASP A 121 8.92 13.83 2.29
CA ASP A 121 10.10 13.96 1.42
C ASP A 121 11.33 13.32 2.09
N GLU A 122 11.55 13.56 3.39
CA GLU A 122 12.60 12.90 4.18
C GLU A 122 12.44 11.37 4.18
N LEU A 123 11.20 10.88 4.32
CA LEU A 123 10.92 9.46 4.26
C LEU A 123 11.25 8.85 2.89
N LEU A 124 10.92 9.56 1.79
CA LEU A 124 11.30 9.13 0.45
C LEU A 124 12.80 9.10 0.26
N ASP A 125 13.53 10.13 0.70
CA ASP A 125 14.99 10.20 0.61
C ASP A 125 15.65 9.06 1.40
N LYS A 126 15.23 8.85 2.65
CA LYS A 126 15.77 7.82 3.54
C LYS A 126 15.51 6.42 3.03
N THR A 127 14.35 6.18 2.42
CA THR A 127 14.02 4.89 1.81
C THR A 127 14.54 4.74 0.38
N GLY A 128 15.00 5.85 -0.24
CA GLY A 128 15.38 5.97 -1.64
C GLY A 128 14.25 5.70 -2.64
N ALA A 129 12.99 5.85 -2.21
CA ALA A 129 11.83 5.62 -3.06
C ALA A 129 11.56 6.84 -3.94
N ALA A 130 11.32 6.61 -5.23
CA ALA A 130 11.05 7.69 -6.18
C ALA A 130 9.67 8.33 -5.98
N ASN A 131 8.73 7.62 -5.35
CA ASN A 131 7.39 8.11 -5.03
C ASN A 131 6.72 7.26 -3.94
N THR A 132 5.57 7.73 -3.44
CA THR A 132 4.79 7.08 -2.38
C THR A 132 4.32 5.67 -2.75
N THR A 133 3.99 5.39 -4.01
CA THR A 133 3.59 4.04 -4.42
C THR A 133 4.75 3.06 -4.24
N GLN A 134 5.93 3.42 -4.73
CA GLN A 134 7.14 2.60 -4.57
C GLN A 134 7.52 2.43 -3.09
N LEU A 135 7.41 3.50 -2.30
CA LEU A 135 7.60 3.44 -0.84
C LEU A 135 6.69 2.39 -0.20
N VAL A 136 5.38 2.39 -0.52
CA VAL A 136 4.42 1.43 0.02
C VAL A 136 4.74 -0.01 -0.39
N VAL A 137 5.13 -0.23 -1.64
CA VAL A 137 5.52 -1.56 -2.16
C VAL A 137 6.73 -2.10 -1.39
N TRP A 138 7.78 -1.29 -1.25
CA TRP A 138 8.98 -1.70 -0.50
C TRP A 138 8.69 -1.88 0.98
N ALA A 139 7.85 -1.04 1.57
CA ALA A 139 7.44 -1.22 2.96
C ALA A 139 6.66 -2.52 3.20
N HIS A 140 5.89 -3.01 2.21
CA HIS A 140 5.33 -4.37 2.25
C HIS A 140 6.42 -5.44 2.09
N ALA A 141 7.37 -5.24 1.19
CA ALA A 141 8.48 -6.17 0.97
C ALA A 141 9.38 -6.33 2.22
N TRP A 142 9.61 -5.23 2.97
CA TRP A 142 10.32 -5.24 4.25
C TRP A 142 9.44 -5.72 5.43
N GLY A 143 8.15 -5.94 5.23
CA GLY A 143 7.21 -6.34 6.28
C GLY A 143 6.82 -5.23 7.27
N LEU A 144 7.08 -3.96 6.95
CA LEU A 144 6.75 -2.80 7.81
C LEU A 144 5.26 -2.43 7.80
N LEU A 145 4.56 -2.71 6.69
CA LEU A 145 3.12 -2.46 6.50
C LEU A 145 2.25 -3.72 6.54
N GLY A 146 2.85 -4.88 6.75
CA GLY A 146 2.10 -6.13 6.96
C GLY A 146 1.42 -6.12 8.32
N ALA A 147 0.28 -6.80 8.42
CA ALA A 147 -0.28 -7.14 9.72
C ALA A 147 0.83 -7.86 10.51
N ARG A 148 1.39 -7.16 11.50
CA ARG A 148 2.13 -7.78 12.60
C ARG A 148 1.32 -9.01 12.96
N ARG A 149 1.85 -10.20 12.65
CA ARG A 149 1.32 -11.42 13.24
C ARG A 149 1.22 -11.06 14.71
N ALA A 150 0.01 -11.11 15.26
CA ALA A 150 -0.13 -11.24 16.70
C ALA A 150 0.88 -12.34 17.04
N THR A 151 1.92 -11.93 17.75
CA THR A 151 2.86 -12.86 18.35
C THR A 151 1.97 -13.76 19.17
N THR A 152 1.66 -14.95 18.64
CA THR A 152 1.30 -16.08 19.46
C THR A 152 2.53 -16.27 20.33
N MET A 153 2.53 -15.61 21.48
CA MET A 153 3.28 -16.07 22.63
C MET A 153 2.63 -17.40 22.99
N GLU A 154 2.97 -18.46 22.26
CA GLU A 154 2.93 -19.79 22.82
C GLU A 154 4.19 -19.88 23.67
N SER A 155 4.13 -19.19 24.81
CA SER A 155 5.09 -19.36 25.89
C SER A 155 4.82 -20.76 26.41
N GLY A 156 5.77 -21.66 26.17
CA GLY A 156 5.68 -23.02 26.64
C GLY A 156 5.48 -23.09 28.16
N ALA A 157 4.69 -24.07 28.57
CA ALA A 157 4.93 -24.80 29.80
C ALA A 157 4.68 -26.27 29.49
N SER A 158 5.78 -26.97 29.24
CA SER A 158 5.88 -28.41 29.38
C SER A 158 5.86 -28.78 30.86
N GLN A 159 5.35 -30.00 31.10
CA GLN A 159 5.33 -30.80 32.33
C GLN A 159 4.09 -30.66 33.22
#